data_AF-A0A661Z7X4-F1
#
_entry.id   AF-A0A661Z7X4-F1
#
_cell.length_a   1.000
_cell.length_b   1.000
_cell.length_c   1.000
_cell.angle_alpha   90.00
_cell.angle_beta   90.00
_cell.angle_gamma   90.00
#
_symmetry.space_group_name_H-M   'P 1'
#
loop_
_entity.id
_entity.type
_entity.pdbx_description
1 polymer ?
#
loop_
_entity_poly.entity_id
_entity_poly.type
_entity_poly.pdbx_seq_one_letter_code
_entity_poly.pdbx_strand_id
1 'polypeptide(L)'
;MRNILLILFLSASILAYSKNVKIDDLKDYEGKPFTGVAYSYFPDGKIFMEQHYKNGNKESEGTYEDCHEVGYWIYYFENGTLKAEKKY
;
A
#
# COMPACT_ATOMS: atom_id res chain seq x y z
N MET A 1 -22.28 -16.97 30.24
CA MET A 1 -22.18 -15.50 30.00
C MET A 1 -20.76 -14.95 30.11
N ARG A 2 -19.85 -15.49 30.95
CA ARG A 2 -18.47 -14.99 31.12
C ARG A 2 -17.54 -15.20 29.91
N ASN A 3 -17.74 -16.27 29.14
CA ASN A 3 -16.84 -16.63 28.03
C ASN A 3 -17.11 -15.84 26.73
N ILE A 4 -18.33 -15.33 26.56
CA ILE A 4 -18.70 -14.50 25.39
C ILE A 4 -18.04 -13.11 25.51
N LEU A 5 -17.91 -12.58 26.74
CA LEU A 5 -17.27 -11.28 26.97
C LEU A 5 -15.80 -11.27 26.54
N LEU A 6 -15.05 -12.35 26.82
CA LEU A 6 -13.63 -12.46 26.46
C LEU A 6 -13.42 -12.51 24.94
N ILE A 7 -14.29 -13.19 24.21
CA ILE A 7 -14.23 -13.28 22.74
C ILE A 7 -14.52 -11.91 22.11
N LEU A 8 -15.46 -11.13 22.68
CA LEU A 8 -15.76 -9.77 22.24
C LEU A 8 -14.59 -8.79 22.52
N PHE A 9 -13.88 -8.95 23.64
CA PHE A 9 -12.70 -8.15 23.93
C PHE A 9 -11.52 -8.49 23.00
N LEU A 10 -11.30 -9.77 22.72
CA LEU A 10 -10.27 -10.21 21.77
C LEU A 10 -10.55 -9.75 20.34
N SER A 11 -11.81 -9.81 19.88
CA SER A 11 -12.17 -9.34 18.54
C SER A 11 -12.05 -7.82 18.40
N ALA A 12 -12.45 -7.06 19.43
CA ALA A 12 -12.26 -5.61 19.47
C ALA A 12 -10.77 -5.21 19.46
N SER A 13 -9.91 -6.01 20.11
CA SER A 13 -8.45 -5.80 20.12
C SER A 13 -7.83 -6.01 18.72
N ILE A 14 -8.28 -7.03 17.99
CA ILE A 14 -7.84 -7.31 16.61
C ILE A 14 -8.25 -6.15 15.67
N LEU A 15 -9.48 -5.64 15.82
CA LEU A 15 -9.97 -4.50 15.04
C LEU A 15 -9.20 -3.20 15.36
N ALA A 16 -8.83 -2.97 16.63
CA ALA A 16 -8.06 -1.79 17.04
C ALA A 16 -6.57 -1.84 16.58
N TYR A 17 -6.03 -3.03 16.34
CA TYR A 17 -4.66 -3.21 15.85
C TYR A 17 -4.52 -3.07 14.33
N SER A 18 -5.62 -2.88 13.60
CA SER A 18 -5.59 -2.44 12.21
C SER A 18 -5.16 -0.97 12.12
N LYS A 19 -3.90 -0.69 12.49
CA LYS A 19 -3.22 0.49 11.95
C LYS A 19 -3.07 0.22 10.46
N ASN A 20 -3.97 0.78 9.67
CA ASN A 20 -3.71 1.00 8.25
C ASN A 20 -2.49 1.93 8.20
N VAL A 21 -1.29 1.36 8.11
CA VAL A 21 -0.07 2.13 7.83
C VAL A 21 -0.34 2.77 6.48
N LYS A 22 -0.63 4.08 6.49
CA LYS A 22 -0.73 4.82 5.24
C LYS A 22 0.65 4.74 4.62
N ILE A 23 0.70 4.42 3.33
CA ILE A 23 1.98 4.21 2.66
C ILE A 23 2.81 5.51 2.66
N ASP A 24 2.14 6.67 2.78
CA ASP A 24 2.75 7.99 2.96
C ASP A 24 3.55 8.14 4.27
N ASP A 25 3.34 7.26 5.26
CA ASP A 25 4.10 7.23 6.52
C ASP A 25 5.38 6.36 6.43
N LEU A 26 5.68 5.78 5.25
CA LEU A 26 6.87 4.98 5.05
C LEU A 26 8.13 5.83 5.25
N LYS A 27 9.06 5.30 6.04
CA LYS A 27 10.37 5.90 6.31
C LYS A 27 11.48 4.90 6.01
N ASP A 28 12.65 5.42 5.64
CA ASP A 28 13.87 4.62 5.54
C ASP A 28 14.45 4.29 6.93
N TYR A 29 15.57 3.57 6.95
CA TYR A 29 16.25 3.17 8.19
C TYR A 29 16.83 4.34 8.99
N GLU A 30 16.96 5.52 8.37
CA GLU A 30 17.39 6.76 9.02
C GLU A 30 16.19 7.60 9.50
N GLY A 31 14.96 7.14 9.24
CA GLY A 31 13.74 7.85 9.60
C GLY A 31 13.32 8.95 8.62
N LYS A 32 13.96 9.06 7.45
CA LYS A 32 13.57 10.00 6.38
C LYS A 32 12.39 9.46 5.58
N PRO A 33 11.59 10.31 4.93
CA PRO A 33 10.51 9.85 4.06
C PRO A 33 11.01 8.90 2.98
N PHE A 34 10.32 7.78 2.79
CA PHE A 34 10.73 6.73 1.87
C PHE A 34 10.83 7.23 0.42
N THR A 35 11.89 6.80 -0.27
CA THR A 35 12.07 7.01 -1.71
C THR A 35 12.49 5.67 -2.32
N GLY A 36 11.72 5.18 -3.29
CA GLY A 36 11.94 3.88 -3.91
C GLY A 36 10.67 3.24 -4.44
N VAL A 37 10.77 1.94 -4.73
CA VAL A 37 9.67 1.15 -5.28
C VAL A 37 9.16 0.17 -4.22
N ALA A 38 7.84 0.14 -4.04
CA ALA A 38 7.16 -0.84 -3.20
C ALA A 38 6.42 -1.86 -4.09
N TYR A 39 6.69 -3.14 -3.86
CA TYR A 39 6.03 -4.25 -4.53
C TYR A 39 5.06 -4.95 -3.59
N SER A 40 3.86 -5.23 -4.10
CA SER A 40 2.91 -6.12 -3.43
C SER A 40 2.80 -7.44 -4.19
N TYR A 41 2.77 -8.53 -3.43
CA TYR A 41 2.81 -9.89 -3.95
C TYR A 41 1.55 -10.66 -3.57
N PHE A 42 1.09 -11.51 -4.48
CA PHE A 42 0.12 -12.56 -4.19
C PHE A 42 0.73 -13.60 -3.24
N PRO A 43 -0.10 -14.43 -2.58
CA PRO A 43 0.39 -15.49 -1.70
C PRO A 43 1.33 -16.50 -2.38
N ASP A 44 1.21 -16.66 -3.70
CA ASP A 44 2.08 -17.53 -4.52
C ASP A 44 3.42 -16.86 -4.91
N GLY A 45 3.65 -15.61 -4.49
CA GLY A 45 4.87 -14.85 -4.73
C GLY A 45 4.88 -14.07 -6.05
N LYS A 46 3.81 -14.09 -6.86
CA LYS A 46 3.71 -13.25 -8.05
C LYS A 46 3.46 -11.79 -7.67
N ILE A 47 4.10 -10.84 -8.34
CA ILE A 47 3.80 -9.41 -8.17
C ILE A 47 2.39 -9.13 -8.69
N PHE A 48 1.62 -8.34 -7.95
CA PHE A 48 0.32 -7.84 -8.42
C PHE A 48 0.21 -6.31 -8.43
N MET A 49 1.11 -5.60 -7.75
CA MET A 49 1.12 -4.14 -7.72
C MET A 49 2.53 -3.59 -7.54
N GLU A 50 2.82 -2.51 -8.24
CA GLU A 50 4.04 -1.72 -8.11
C GLU A 50 3.65 -0.27 -7.79
N GLN A 51 4.37 0.36 -6.85
CA GLN A 51 4.15 1.73 -6.45
C GLN A 51 5.49 2.46 -6.29
N HIS A 52 5.62 3.63 -6.91
CA HIS A 52 6.81 4.47 -6.84
C HIS A 52 6.60 5.61 -5.85
N TYR A 53 7.58 5.83 -4.99
CA TYR A 53 7.57 6.90 -3.99
C TYR A 53 8.81 7.77 -4.10
N LYS A 54 8.63 9.07 -3.88
CA LYS A 54 9.70 10.05 -3.75
C LYS A 54 9.40 10.98 -2.59
N ASN A 55 10.32 11.04 -1.63
CA ASN A 55 10.20 11.83 -0.40
C ASN A 55 8.88 11.57 0.35
N GLY A 56 8.44 10.30 0.39
CA GLY A 56 7.19 9.88 1.04
C GLY A 56 5.92 10.13 0.21
N ASN A 57 6.01 10.81 -0.93
CA ASN A 57 4.87 11.04 -1.82
C ASN A 57 4.82 9.97 -2.92
N LYS A 58 3.63 9.46 -3.21
CA LYS A 58 3.40 8.55 -4.32
C LYS A 58 3.58 9.27 -5.65
N GLU A 59 4.47 8.77 -6.51
CA GLU A 59 4.70 9.28 -7.87
C GLU A 59 3.94 8.48 -8.93
N SER A 60 3.79 7.18 -8.72
CA SER A 60 2.96 6.35 -9.60
C SER A 60 2.52 5.03 -8.96
N GLU A 61 1.48 4.43 -9.52
CA GLU A 61 1.07 3.06 -9.19
C GLU A 61 0.44 2.34 -10.38
N GLY A 62 0.58 1.02 -10.40
CA GLY A 62 0.02 0.14 -11.41
C GLY A 62 -0.08 -1.30 -10.93
N THR A 63 -0.89 -2.09 -11.63
CA THR A 63 -1.15 -3.50 -11.29
C THR A 63 -0.62 -4.45 -12.35
N TYR A 64 -0.37 -5.69 -11.93
CA TYR A 64 0.08 -6.77 -12.78
C TYR A 64 -0.89 -7.95 -12.74
N GLU A 65 -1.12 -8.58 -13.89
CA GLU A 65 -1.78 -9.88 -14.04
C GLU A 65 -0.88 -10.78 -14.88
N ASP A 66 -0.58 -11.98 -14.37
CA ASP A 66 0.36 -12.93 -14.98
C ASP A 66 1.67 -12.30 -15.48
N CYS A 67 2.27 -11.46 -14.62
CA CYS A 67 3.52 -10.74 -14.88
C CYS A 67 3.45 -9.66 -15.99
N HIS A 68 2.25 -9.28 -16.43
CA HIS A 68 2.04 -8.20 -17.41
C HIS A 68 1.31 -7.01 -16.76
N GLU A 69 1.68 -5.79 -17.16
CA GLU A 69 0.97 -4.57 -16.75
C GLU A 69 -0.48 -4.61 -17.24
N VAL A 70 -1.44 -4.35 -16.35
CA VAL A 70 -2.86 -4.33 -16.68
C VAL A 70 -3.56 -3.14 -16.03
N GLY A 71 -4.65 -2.69 -16.67
CA GLY A 71 -5.52 -1.67 -16.11
C GLY A 71 -4.93 -0.28 -16.32
N TYR A 72 -4.97 0.55 -15.28
CA TYR A 72 -4.47 1.92 -15.35
C TYR A 72 -3.20 2.07 -14.54
N TRP A 73 -2.17 2.57 -15.19
CA TRP A 73 -1.02 3.16 -14.53
C TRP A 73 -1.29 4.62 -14.25
N ILE A 74 -1.28 4.98 -12.98
CA ILE A 74 -1.59 6.32 -12.51
C ILE A 74 -0.28 7.01 -12.14
N TYR A 75 -0.11 8.26 -12.57
CA TYR A 75 1.04 9.09 -12.26
C TYR A 75 0.57 10.34 -11.54
N TYR A 76 1.34 10.79 -10.56
CA TYR A 76 1.02 11.95 -9.73
C TYR A 76 2.09 13.03 -9.84
N PHE A 77 1.70 14.27 -9.58
CA PHE A 77 2.62 15.37 -9.30
C PHE A 77 3.09 15.32 -7.84
N GLU A 78 4.16 16.05 -7.50
CA GLU A 78 4.71 16.08 -6.13
C GLU A 78 3.70 16.58 -5.07
N ASN A 79 2.67 17.32 -5.49
CA ASN A 79 1.55 17.78 -4.64
C ASN A 79 0.43 16.72 -4.46
N GLY A 80 0.60 15.52 -5.01
CA GLY A 80 -0.37 14.42 -4.97
C GLY A 80 -1.51 14.51 -6.00
N THR A 81 -1.56 15.53 -6.84
CA THR A 81 -2.57 15.63 -7.91
C THR A 81 -2.31 14.68 -9.06
N LEU A 82 -3.37 14.16 -9.69
CA LEU A 82 -3.27 13.31 -10.87
C LEU A 82 -2.54 14.05 -11.99
N LYS A 83 -1.42 13.48 -12.43
CA LYS A 83 -0.62 13.97 -13.53
C LYS A 83 -1.02 13.33 -14.85
N ALA A 84 -1.16 12.01 -14.86
CA ALA A 84 -1.54 11.25 -16.03
C ALA A 84 -2.08 9.88 -15.64
N GLU A 85 -2.82 9.26 -16.55
CA GLU A 85 -3.15 7.84 -16.50
C GLU A 85 -2.82 7.20 -17.85
N LYS A 86 -2.37 5.96 -17.83
CA LYS A 86 -2.08 5.17 -19.02
C LYS A 86 -2.78 3.82 -18.91
N LYS A 87 -3.54 3.46 -19.93
CA LYS A 87 -4.23 2.18 -20.01
C LYS A 87 -3.36 1.11 -20.66
N TYR A 88 -3.34 -0.07 -20.06
CA TYR A 88 -2.70 -1.29 -20.55
C TYR A 88 -3.73 -2.42 -20.65
#